data_AF-A0AAN4IEE5-F1
#
_entry.id   AF-A0AAN4IEE5-F1
#
_cell.length_a   1.000
_cell.length_b   1.000
_cell.length_c   1.000
_cell.angle_alpha   90.00
_cell.angle_beta   90.00
_cell.angle_gamma   90.00
#
_symmetry.space_group_name_H-M   'P 1'
#
loop_
_entity.id
_entity.type
_entity.pdbx_description
1 polymer ?
#
loop_
_entity_poly.entity_id
_entity_poly.type
_entity_poly.pdbx_seq_one_letter_code
_entity_poly.pdbx_strand_id
1 'polypeptide(L)'
;MSKVILQPSGNKDAREHYEDTIQNPVPIEVLSKYLPEETLDQVKTFYPDGLIPTWGVTPGKNNVNVSKWEKIQTGDVTLFSANGQIFASGVVVMKLRHKELAAKLWGYDGTGQTWEYVYFLDEIKQHNIPYIDFNRTVGYADNYIIQGFNVLREELSERMLLSFNLKSEIYLPDVSPEEYEEEVLLFEDHESLDTHRTGKGRKEQPFLRKQLFKNKKVGSCGICGNQYPVDLLVAAHIKKRSRCSREERLDYKNIVIPMCKFGCDDLFEKGYIIVVNGKVLRNTKKSYTPHLLEKVIQIESRECQHWNDNTRKYFEWHQQE
;
A
#
# COMPACT_ATOMS: atom_id res chain seq x y z
N MET A 1 0.39 10.78 0.76
CA MET A 1 1.04 9.80 -0.15
C MET A 1 2.19 9.12 0.59
N SER A 2 2.51 7.87 0.26
CA SER A 2 3.67 7.16 0.85
C SER A 2 4.99 7.89 0.57
N LYS A 3 5.84 7.96 1.60
CA LYS A 3 7.18 8.54 1.56
C LYS A 3 8.25 7.47 1.56
N VAL A 4 9.44 7.85 1.09
CA VAL A 4 10.63 7.02 1.16
C VAL A 4 11.46 7.41 2.37
N ILE A 5 11.79 6.43 3.20
CA ILE A 5 12.65 6.55 4.37
C ILE A 5 14.01 5.95 4.01
N LEU A 6 15.09 6.69 4.25
CA LEU A 6 16.45 6.24 4.01
C LEU A 6 17.08 5.79 5.33
N GLN A 7 17.50 4.52 5.38
CA GLN A 7 18.25 3.94 6.50
C GLN A 7 19.61 3.43 6.02
N PRO A 8 20.67 4.22 6.19
CA PRO A 8 22.03 3.76 5.92
C PRO A 8 22.46 2.74 6.96
N SER A 9 22.61 1.49 6.54
CA SER A 9 23.12 0.37 7.33
C SER A 9 24.59 0.11 7.01
N GLY A 10 25.36 1.18 6.89
CA GLY A 10 26.77 1.13 6.49
C GLY A 10 27.74 0.98 7.68
N ASN A 11 27.35 1.45 8.87
CA ASN A 11 28.18 1.33 10.08
C ASN A 11 27.94 -0.01 10.78
N LYS A 12 28.79 -0.37 11.74
CA LYS A 12 28.75 -1.67 12.42
C LYS A 12 27.39 -1.91 13.08
N ASP A 13 26.96 -1.02 13.97
CA ASP A 13 25.71 -1.16 14.74
C ASP A 13 24.50 -1.32 13.80
N ALA A 14 24.37 -0.51 12.75
CA ALA A 14 23.22 -0.63 11.84
C ALA A 14 23.27 -1.86 10.92
N ARG A 15 24.43 -2.47 10.71
CA ARG A 15 24.50 -3.79 10.05
C ARG A 15 24.02 -4.89 10.98
N GLU A 16 24.55 -4.91 12.21
CA GLU A 16 24.16 -5.86 13.25
C GLU A 16 22.65 -5.78 13.51
N HIS A 17 22.09 -4.58 13.65
CA HIS A 17 20.65 -4.42 13.86
C HIS A 17 19.81 -4.92 12.69
N TYR A 18 20.30 -4.78 11.44
CA TYR A 18 19.58 -5.29 10.27
C TYR A 18 19.52 -6.81 10.30
N GLU A 19 20.62 -7.45 10.67
CA GLU A 19 20.68 -8.90 10.88
C GLU A 19 19.77 -9.31 12.04
N ASP A 20 19.85 -8.62 13.18
CA ASP A 20 19.20 -8.99 14.44
C ASP A 20 17.68 -8.84 14.44
N THR A 21 17.14 -7.85 13.73
CA THR A 21 15.71 -7.50 13.84
C THR A 21 14.97 -7.35 12.52
N ILE A 22 15.66 -7.39 11.37
CA ILE A 22 15.02 -7.42 10.03
C ILE A 22 15.19 -8.78 9.37
N GLN A 23 16.43 -9.30 9.25
CA GLN A 23 16.65 -10.65 8.71
C GLN A 23 16.20 -11.74 9.66
N ASN A 24 16.34 -11.50 10.97
CA ASN A 24 15.79 -12.32 12.04
C ASN A 24 14.68 -11.52 12.76
N PRO A 25 13.44 -11.53 12.27
CA PRO A 25 12.36 -10.73 12.86
C PRO A 25 12.15 -11.01 14.35
N VAL A 26 11.76 -9.98 15.09
CA VAL A 26 11.54 -10.06 16.54
C VAL A 26 10.30 -10.90 16.83
N PRO A 27 10.38 -11.97 17.64
CA PRO A 27 9.21 -12.76 18.03
C PRO A 27 8.26 -11.95 18.91
N ILE A 28 6.95 -12.16 18.75
CA ILE A 28 5.91 -11.44 19.50
C ILE A 28 6.04 -11.63 21.02
N GLU A 29 6.61 -12.75 21.48
CA GLU A 29 6.87 -13.04 22.89
C GLU A 29 7.92 -12.11 23.51
N VAL A 30 8.78 -11.50 22.69
CA VAL A 30 9.70 -10.45 23.14
C VAL A 30 8.92 -9.16 23.32
N LEU A 31 8.12 -8.78 22.33
CA LEU A 31 7.31 -7.55 22.36
C LEU A 31 6.27 -7.58 23.49
N SER A 32 5.69 -8.74 23.79
CA SER A 32 4.63 -8.90 24.80
C SER A 32 5.08 -8.61 26.24
N LYS A 33 6.39 -8.55 26.49
CA LYS A 33 6.95 -8.18 27.80
C LYS A 33 7.00 -6.67 28.02
N TYR A 34 6.86 -5.88 26.96
CA TYR A 34 7.02 -4.43 26.97
C TYR A 34 5.76 -3.70 26.54
N LEU A 35 5.02 -4.23 25.57
CA LEU A 35 3.89 -3.57 24.96
C LEU A 35 2.56 -3.94 25.65
N PRO A 36 1.60 -3.00 25.74
CA PRO A 36 0.26 -3.29 26.27
C PRO A 36 -0.53 -4.21 25.33
N GLU A 37 -1.50 -4.93 25.89
CA GLU A 37 -2.31 -5.93 25.19
C GLU A 37 -3.00 -5.37 23.93
N GLU A 38 -3.55 -4.15 24.01
CA GLU A 38 -4.18 -3.47 22.86
C GLU A 38 -3.19 -3.29 21.68
N THR A 39 -1.94 -2.93 21.96
CA THR A 39 -0.91 -2.80 20.92
C THR A 39 -0.54 -4.17 20.35
N LEU A 40 -0.45 -5.19 21.21
CA LEU A 40 -0.15 -6.56 20.76
C LEU A 40 -1.24 -7.13 19.87
N ASP A 41 -2.51 -6.83 20.13
CA ASP A 41 -3.62 -7.29 19.28
C ASP A 41 -3.59 -6.64 17.89
N GLN A 42 -3.19 -5.37 17.81
CA GLN A 42 -2.91 -4.73 16.52
C GLN A 42 -1.73 -5.41 15.81
N VAL A 43 -0.63 -5.68 16.52
CA VAL A 43 0.54 -6.39 15.98
C VAL A 43 0.16 -7.78 15.45
N LYS A 44 -0.60 -8.59 16.19
CA LYS A 44 -1.06 -9.92 15.75
C LYS A 44 -1.90 -9.86 14.47
N THR A 45 -2.65 -8.78 14.27
CA THR A 45 -3.45 -8.58 13.05
C THR A 45 -2.55 -8.41 11.82
N PHE A 46 -1.37 -7.82 11.98
CA PHE A 46 -0.40 -7.62 10.89
C PHE A 46 0.53 -8.82 10.69
N TYR A 47 0.91 -9.51 11.78
CA TYR A 47 1.89 -10.60 11.80
C TYR A 47 1.27 -11.89 12.38
N PRO A 48 0.46 -12.64 11.60
CA PRO A 48 -0.15 -13.89 12.06
C PRO A 48 0.85 -14.99 12.43
N ASP A 49 2.08 -14.90 11.92
CA ASP A 49 3.20 -15.81 12.24
C ASP A 49 3.96 -15.41 13.51
N GLY A 50 3.62 -14.26 14.11
CA GLY A 50 4.27 -13.75 15.31
C GLY A 50 5.69 -13.23 15.10
N LEU A 51 6.11 -12.98 13.85
CA LEU A 51 7.45 -12.52 13.50
C LEU A 51 7.40 -11.07 13.00
N ILE A 52 8.05 -10.15 13.72
CA ILE A 52 7.91 -8.71 13.52
C ILE A 52 9.25 -8.10 13.11
N PRO A 53 9.46 -7.82 11.80
CA PRO A 53 10.60 -7.03 11.37
C PRO A 53 10.55 -5.65 12.03
N THR A 54 11.58 -5.35 12.82
CA THR A 54 11.58 -4.19 13.72
C THR A 54 12.79 -3.33 13.44
N TRP A 55 12.59 -2.02 13.37
CA TRP A 55 13.66 -1.04 13.23
C TRP A 55 13.48 0.10 14.21
N GLY A 56 14.57 0.81 14.51
CA GLY A 56 14.54 1.97 15.38
C GLY A 56 15.52 3.06 14.94
N VAL A 57 15.29 4.28 15.42
CA VAL A 57 16.24 5.39 15.28
C VAL A 57 16.50 6.03 16.64
N THR A 58 17.74 6.46 16.87
CA THR A 58 18.08 7.26 18.06
C THR A 58 17.50 8.67 17.90
N PRO A 59 17.25 9.41 19.00
CA PRO A 59 16.88 10.83 18.93
C PRO A 59 17.88 11.64 18.09
N GLY A 60 19.16 11.25 18.13
CA GLY A 60 20.26 11.91 17.47
C GLY A 60 20.67 13.18 18.22
N LYS A 61 21.81 13.75 17.84
CA LYS A 61 22.29 15.00 18.45
C LYS A 61 21.22 16.09 18.31
N ASN A 62 20.90 16.77 19.42
CA ASN A 62 19.86 17.80 19.48
C ASN A 62 18.48 17.33 18.97
N ASN A 63 18.14 16.05 19.13
CA ASN A 63 16.86 15.46 18.72
C ASN A 63 16.55 15.60 17.21
N VAL A 64 17.59 15.70 16.36
CA VAL A 64 17.45 15.94 14.91
C VAL A 64 16.64 14.85 14.18
N ASN A 65 16.57 13.64 14.73
CA ASN A 65 15.83 12.53 14.11
C ASN A 65 14.36 12.50 14.54
N VAL A 66 13.99 13.18 15.62
CA VAL A 66 12.63 13.12 16.19
C VAL A 66 11.61 13.66 15.18
N SER A 67 11.85 14.86 14.65
CA SER A 67 10.96 15.49 13.66
C SER A 67 10.91 14.74 12.32
N LYS A 68 11.92 13.93 12.01
CA LYS A 68 11.92 13.05 10.83
C LYS A 68 11.07 11.80 11.08
N TRP A 69 11.20 11.17 12.24
CA TRP A 69 10.41 10.01 12.61
C TRP A 69 8.91 10.34 12.79
N GLU A 70 8.60 11.54 13.27
CA GLU A 70 7.22 12.03 13.36
C GLU A 70 6.50 12.05 11.99
N LYS A 71 7.24 12.26 10.89
CA LYS A 71 6.71 12.27 9.51
C LYS A 71 6.39 10.89 8.95
N ILE A 72 6.89 9.82 9.58
CA ILE A 72 6.67 8.44 9.14
C ILE A 72 5.21 8.06 9.34
N GLN A 73 4.61 7.42 8.34
CA GLN A 73 3.24 6.93 8.37
C GLN A 73 3.17 5.47 7.88
N THR A 74 2.07 4.79 8.19
CA THR A 74 1.77 3.49 7.61
C THR A 74 1.76 3.58 6.07
N GLY A 75 2.39 2.63 5.40
CA GLY A 75 2.55 2.62 3.95
C GLY A 75 3.78 3.35 3.43
N ASP A 76 4.56 4.04 4.28
CA ASP A 76 5.88 4.55 3.90
C ASP A 76 6.86 3.40 3.65
N VAL A 77 7.84 3.60 2.77
CA VAL A 77 8.80 2.56 2.38
C VAL A 77 10.19 2.91 2.90
N THR A 78 10.71 2.06 3.77
CA THR A 78 12.09 2.12 4.25
C THR A 78 13.02 1.46 3.24
N LEU A 79 14.09 2.16 2.85
CA LEU A 79 15.16 1.68 2.01
C LEU A 79 16.44 1.53 2.84
N PHE A 80 16.92 0.30 2.94
CA PHE A 80 18.17 -0.03 3.60
C PHE A 80 19.31 0.03 2.60
N SER A 81 20.37 0.75 2.97
CA SER A 81 21.46 1.08 2.05
C SER A 81 22.83 0.86 2.67
N ALA A 82 23.73 0.25 1.92
CA ALA A 82 25.11 -0.01 2.33
C ALA A 82 25.96 -0.29 1.09
N ASN A 83 27.28 -0.11 1.19
CA ASN A 83 28.24 -0.49 0.14
C ASN A 83 27.89 0.04 -1.27
N GLY A 84 27.35 1.26 -1.37
CA GLY A 84 27.04 1.92 -2.64
C GLY A 84 25.73 1.48 -3.30
N GLN A 85 24.87 0.75 -2.60
CA GLN A 85 23.57 0.31 -3.11
C GLN A 85 22.48 0.33 -2.03
N ILE A 86 21.23 0.44 -2.46
CA ILE A 86 20.05 0.05 -1.68
C ILE A 86 19.88 -1.46 -1.88
N PHE A 87 19.98 -2.20 -0.78
CA PHE A 87 19.99 -3.66 -0.81
C PHE A 87 18.69 -4.28 -0.30
N ALA A 88 17.84 -3.52 0.40
CA ALA A 88 16.54 -4.01 0.84
C ALA A 88 15.53 -2.87 1.03
N SER A 89 14.25 -3.23 1.01
CA SER A 89 13.16 -2.35 1.38
C SER A 89 12.20 -3.04 2.36
N GLY A 90 11.47 -2.25 3.13
CA GLY A 90 10.33 -2.71 3.93
C GLY A 90 9.27 -1.63 4.04
N VAL A 91 8.01 -2.03 4.17
CA VAL A 91 6.86 -1.12 4.28
C VAL A 91 6.52 -0.91 5.74
N VAL A 92 6.40 0.34 6.17
CA VAL A 92 6.01 0.69 7.54
C VAL A 92 4.56 0.31 7.78
N VAL A 93 4.31 -0.48 8.82
CA VAL A 93 2.96 -0.88 9.21
C VAL A 93 2.48 -0.13 10.46
N MET A 94 3.39 0.09 11.41
CA MET A 94 3.11 0.72 12.69
C MET A 94 4.39 1.39 13.22
N LYS A 95 4.23 2.45 14.03
CA LYS A 95 5.34 3.08 14.76
C LYS A 95 4.96 3.34 16.22
N LEU A 96 5.95 3.29 17.10
CA LEU A 96 5.79 3.58 18.52
C LEU A 96 7.12 4.04 19.13
N ARG A 97 7.06 4.83 20.20
CA ARG A 97 8.25 5.22 20.94
C ARG A 97 8.37 4.37 22.19
N HIS A 98 9.45 3.61 22.33
CA HIS A 98 9.64 2.74 23.50
C HIS A 98 11.11 2.50 23.82
N LYS A 99 11.62 3.23 24.82
CA LYS A 99 13.03 3.21 25.20
C LYS A 99 13.49 1.86 25.76
N GLU A 100 12.72 1.22 26.63
CA GLU A 100 13.13 -0.05 27.26
C GLU A 100 13.18 -1.21 26.26
N LEU A 101 12.17 -1.34 25.39
CA LEU A 101 12.18 -2.26 24.25
C LEU A 101 13.41 -2.02 23.37
N ALA A 102 13.69 -0.77 22.97
CA ALA A 102 14.86 -0.47 22.15
C ALA A 102 16.19 -0.84 22.84
N ALA A 103 16.32 -0.55 24.13
CA ALA A 103 17.48 -0.95 24.91
C ALA A 103 17.61 -2.49 25.02
N LYS A 104 16.49 -3.21 25.06
CA LYS A 104 16.48 -4.68 25.04
C LYS A 104 16.92 -5.24 23.68
N LEU A 105 16.49 -4.63 22.58
CA LEU A 105 16.78 -5.10 21.23
C LEU A 105 18.19 -4.73 20.77
N TRP A 106 18.64 -3.52 21.09
CA TRP A 106 19.85 -2.93 20.48
C TRP A 106 20.82 -2.31 21.50
N GLY A 107 20.51 -2.34 22.79
CA GLY A 107 21.37 -1.73 23.81
C GLY A 107 21.44 -0.20 23.70
N TYR A 108 22.62 0.35 23.99
CA TYR A 108 22.90 1.79 23.93
C TYR A 108 24.14 2.06 23.09
N ASP A 109 24.13 3.15 22.34
CA ASP A 109 25.29 3.63 21.61
C ASP A 109 26.33 4.27 22.54
N GLY A 110 27.50 4.60 21.99
CA GLY A 110 28.58 5.26 22.75
C GLY A 110 28.25 6.64 23.32
N THR A 111 27.10 7.22 22.95
CA THR A 111 26.59 8.49 23.48
C THR A 111 25.52 8.30 24.56
N GLY A 112 25.20 7.05 24.91
CA GLY A 112 24.16 6.72 25.88
C GLY A 112 22.74 6.81 25.33
N GLN A 113 22.56 6.88 24.02
CA GLN A 113 21.25 6.86 23.36
C GLN A 113 20.90 5.43 22.95
N THR A 114 19.60 5.17 22.77
CA THR A 114 19.09 3.91 22.18
C THR A 114 18.10 4.25 21.06
N TRP A 115 17.79 3.28 20.22
CA TRP A 115 16.96 3.43 19.03
C TRP A 115 15.45 3.46 19.39
N GLU A 116 15.08 4.31 20.35
CA GLU A 116 13.76 4.34 21.02
C GLU A 116 12.59 4.75 20.12
N TYR A 117 12.86 5.32 18.94
CA TYR A 117 11.86 5.67 17.95
C TYR A 117 11.66 4.50 16.99
N VAL A 118 10.83 3.55 17.42
CA VAL A 118 10.64 2.24 16.80
C VAL A 118 9.58 2.29 15.72
N TYR A 119 9.74 1.47 14.69
CA TYR A 119 8.68 1.15 13.74
C TYR A 119 8.81 -0.27 13.22
N PHE A 120 7.66 -0.88 12.92
CA PHE A 120 7.54 -2.24 12.41
C PHE A 120 7.36 -2.23 10.90
N LEU A 121 7.97 -3.22 10.26
CA LEU A 121 8.03 -3.36 8.82
C LEU A 121 7.39 -4.67 8.36
N ASP A 122 6.77 -4.64 7.18
CA ASP A 122 6.32 -5.82 6.43
C ASP A 122 6.79 -5.71 4.97
N GLU A 123 6.45 -6.68 4.13
CA GLU A 123 6.81 -6.74 2.71
C GLU A 123 8.32 -6.53 2.48
N ILE A 124 9.15 -7.18 3.31
CA ILE A 124 10.61 -7.09 3.19
C ILE A 124 11.05 -7.69 1.85
N LYS A 125 11.72 -6.89 1.03
CA LYS A 125 12.21 -7.26 -0.30
C LYS A 125 13.70 -6.96 -0.41
N GLN A 126 14.45 -7.90 -0.97
CA GLN A 126 15.86 -7.71 -1.31
C GLN A 126 15.97 -7.01 -2.67
N HIS A 127 16.96 -6.14 -2.79
CA HIS A 127 17.21 -5.30 -3.96
C HIS A 127 18.69 -5.26 -4.30
N ASN A 128 18.96 -4.80 -5.51
CA ASN A 128 20.29 -4.37 -5.92
C ASN A 128 20.09 -3.08 -6.73
N ILE A 129 19.83 -1.97 -6.03
CA ILE A 129 19.64 -0.66 -6.64
C ILE A 129 20.90 0.18 -6.34
N PRO A 130 21.82 0.34 -7.30
CA PRO A 130 22.99 1.20 -7.15
C PRO A 130 22.64 2.63 -6.74
N TYR A 131 23.52 3.28 -5.97
CA TYR A 131 23.34 4.69 -5.58
C TYR A 131 23.20 5.62 -6.78
N ILE A 132 23.90 5.34 -7.89
CA ILE A 132 23.78 6.16 -9.09
C ILE A 132 22.36 6.16 -9.66
N ASP A 133 21.66 5.01 -9.61
CA ASP A 133 20.29 4.89 -10.09
C ASP A 133 19.31 5.60 -9.15
N PHE A 134 19.50 5.44 -7.83
CA PHE A 134 18.78 6.21 -6.82
C PHE A 134 18.96 7.71 -7.04
N ASN A 135 20.22 8.17 -7.12
CA ASN A 135 20.59 9.57 -7.23
C ASN A 135 19.94 10.22 -8.45
N ARG A 136 20.08 9.60 -9.62
CA ARG A 136 19.46 10.09 -10.87
C ARG A 136 17.94 10.13 -10.78
N THR A 137 17.32 9.13 -10.15
CA THR A 137 15.87 9.08 -9.97
C THR A 137 15.35 10.24 -9.09
N VAL A 138 16.03 10.53 -7.97
CA VAL A 138 15.64 11.64 -7.08
C VAL A 138 16.24 12.99 -7.49
N GLY A 139 17.08 13.04 -8.53
CA GLY A 139 17.75 14.26 -8.99
C GLY A 139 18.84 14.76 -8.05
N TYR A 140 19.50 13.86 -7.33
CA TYR A 140 20.72 14.17 -6.58
C TYR A 140 21.95 14.04 -7.47
N ALA A 141 23.08 14.58 -7.02
CA ALA A 141 24.36 14.41 -7.72
C ALA A 141 24.74 12.93 -7.81
N ASP A 142 25.34 12.50 -8.92
CA ASP A 142 25.70 11.09 -9.17
C ASP A 142 26.58 10.49 -8.06
N ASN A 143 27.43 11.30 -7.43
CA ASN A 143 28.32 10.90 -6.34
C ASN A 143 27.72 11.05 -4.93
N TYR A 144 26.43 11.41 -4.81
CA TYR A 144 25.77 11.50 -3.52
C TYR A 144 25.77 10.13 -2.81
N ILE A 145 26.13 10.13 -1.53
CA ILE A 145 26.15 8.95 -0.69
C ILE A 145 25.01 9.08 0.31
N ILE A 146 24.13 8.09 0.36
CA ILE A 146 23.07 8.04 1.37
C ILE A 146 23.71 7.92 2.76
N GLN A 147 23.53 8.94 3.59
CA GLN A 147 24.11 9.02 4.93
C GLN A 147 23.10 9.65 5.89
N GLY A 148 23.09 9.14 7.13
CA GLY A 148 22.11 9.51 8.15
C GLY A 148 20.68 9.06 7.81
N PHE A 149 19.88 8.87 8.87
CA PHE A 149 18.45 8.67 8.73
C PHE A 149 17.79 9.90 8.11
N ASN A 150 16.97 9.68 7.08
CA ASN A 150 16.24 10.75 6.41
C ASN A 150 14.88 10.29 5.88
N VAL A 151 13.95 11.23 5.70
CA VAL A 151 12.65 10.98 5.04
C VAL A 151 12.58 11.92 3.85
N LEU A 152 12.46 11.37 2.65
CA LEU A 152 12.40 12.13 1.42
C LEU A 152 11.09 12.94 1.33
N ARG A 153 11.16 14.09 0.64
CA ARG A 153 9.97 14.86 0.27
C ARG A 153 9.09 14.04 -0.69
N GLU A 154 7.80 14.35 -0.74
CA GLU A 154 6.81 13.54 -1.46
C GLU A 154 7.13 13.36 -2.95
N GLU A 155 7.52 14.43 -3.63
CA GLU A 155 7.90 14.40 -5.05
C GLU A 155 9.08 13.44 -5.34
N LEU A 156 10.08 13.39 -4.45
CA LEU A 156 11.23 12.49 -4.60
C LEU A 156 10.86 11.06 -4.26
N SER A 157 10.06 10.90 -3.20
CA SER A 157 9.54 9.60 -2.78
C SER A 157 8.75 8.96 -3.92
N GLU A 158 7.85 9.71 -4.54
CA GLU A 158 7.04 9.22 -5.63
C GLU A 158 7.88 8.76 -6.83
N ARG A 159 8.88 9.55 -7.23
CA ARG A 159 9.80 9.16 -8.32
C ARG A 159 10.48 7.81 -8.02
N MET A 160 10.99 7.63 -6.81
CA MET A 160 11.60 6.37 -6.38
C MET A 160 10.60 5.22 -6.37
N LEU A 161 9.44 5.43 -5.74
CA LEU A 161 8.44 4.39 -5.57
C LEU A 161 7.91 3.87 -6.91
N LEU A 162 7.71 4.77 -7.88
CA LEU A 162 7.26 4.40 -9.23
C LEU A 162 8.36 3.73 -10.04
N SER A 163 9.59 4.28 -10.04
CA SER A 163 10.68 3.78 -10.89
C SER A 163 11.10 2.35 -10.54
N PHE A 164 10.95 1.96 -9.27
CA PHE A 164 11.37 0.65 -8.76
C PHE A 164 10.20 -0.22 -8.29
N ASN A 165 8.95 0.18 -8.55
CA ASN A 165 7.73 -0.54 -8.15
C ASN A 165 7.72 -0.94 -6.66
N LEU A 166 8.00 0.04 -5.79
CA LEU A 166 8.17 -0.18 -4.34
C LEU A 166 6.92 0.11 -3.52
N LYS A 167 5.84 0.62 -4.14
CA LYS A 167 4.59 0.93 -3.42
C LYS A 167 3.96 -0.35 -2.88
N SER A 168 3.44 -0.27 -1.66
CA SER A 168 2.58 -1.31 -1.10
C SER A 168 1.19 -1.24 -1.74
N GLU A 169 0.61 -2.40 -2.00
CA GLU A 169 -0.79 -2.56 -2.41
C GLU A 169 -1.72 -2.92 -1.24
N ILE A 170 -1.15 -3.12 -0.05
CA ILE A 170 -1.81 -3.59 1.18
C ILE A 170 -1.86 -2.45 2.22
N TYR A 171 -0.70 -1.86 2.49
CA TYR A 171 -0.52 -0.78 3.46
C TYR A 171 -0.53 0.55 2.74
N LEU A 172 -1.73 1.08 2.56
CA LEU A 172 -1.92 2.38 1.92
C LEU A 172 -2.00 3.48 2.98
N PRO A 173 -1.46 4.69 2.69
CA PRO A 173 -1.56 5.81 3.60
C PRO A 173 -3.02 6.15 3.87
N ASP A 174 -3.31 6.61 5.08
CA ASP A 174 -4.65 7.05 5.42
C ASP A 174 -4.91 8.38 4.70
N VAL A 175 -5.97 8.40 3.89
CA VAL A 175 -6.48 9.58 3.18
C VAL A 175 -7.86 9.84 3.74
N SER A 176 -8.11 11.05 4.23
CA SER A 176 -9.40 11.37 4.83
C SER A 176 -10.48 11.51 3.74
N PRO A 177 -11.77 11.31 4.07
CA PRO A 177 -12.86 11.59 3.13
C PRO A 177 -12.82 13.01 2.57
N GLU A 178 -12.42 13.99 3.38
CA GLU A 178 -12.29 15.40 2.98
C GLU A 178 -11.15 15.57 1.97
N GLU A 179 -9.98 14.98 2.22
CA GLU A 179 -8.87 14.98 1.26
C GLU A 179 -9.25 14.29 -0.06
N TYR A 180 -10.06 13.21 0.02
CA TYR A 180 -10.59 12.55 -1.17
C TYR A 180 -11.56 13.44 -1.95
N GLU A 181 -12.46 14.12 -1.25
CA GLU A 181 -13.42 15.06 -1.84
C GLU A 181 -12.73 16.23 -2.54
N GLU A 182 -11.72 16.82 -1.91
CA GLU A 182 -10.89 17.89 -2.48
C GLU A 182 -10.18 17.41 -3.77
N GLU A 183 -9.65 16.19 -3.79
CA GLU A 183 -9.04 15.64 -4.99
C GLU A 183 -10.05 15.45 -6.11
N VAL A 184 -11.23 14.88 -5.82
CA VAL A 184 -12.31 14.70 -6.80
C VAL A 184 -12.78 16.03 -7.36
N LEU A 185 -12.79 17.10 -6.54
CA LEU A 185 -13.07 18.47 -6.94
C LEU A 185 -12.03 19.02 -7.93
N LEU A 186 -10.73 18.87 -7.62
CA LEU A 186 -9.63 19.32 -8.49
C LEU A 186 -9.62 18.64 -9.86
N PHE A 187 -10.26 17.48 -10.02
CA PHE A 187 -10.41 16.81 -11.31
C PHE A 187 -11.36 17.54 -12.28
N GLU A 188 -12.38 18.24 -11.79
CA GLU A 188 -13.40 18.89 -12.64
C GLU A 188 -12.85 20.13 -13.35
N ASP A 189 -11.97 20.88 -12.68
CA ASP A 189 -11.42 22.14 -13.20
C ASP A 189 -10.40 21.96 -14.35
N HIS A 190 -9.99 20.73 -14.67
CA HIS A 190 -8.90 20.47 -15.61
C HIS A 190 -9.19 19.43 -16.69
N GLU A 191 -10.43 19.32 -17.20
CA GLU A 191 -10.74 18.49 -18.37
C GLU A 191 -10.05 18.94 -19.69
N SER A 192 -9.33 20.07 -19.71
CA SER A 192 -8.78 20.66 -20.95
C SER A 192 -7.27 20.52 -21.20
N LEU A 193 -6.49 19.80 -20.38
CA LEU A 193 -5.05 19.62 -20.67
C LEU A 193 -4.55 18.21 -20.35
N ASP A 194 -4.22 17.47 -21.42
CA ASP A 194 -3.68 16.10 -21.45
C ASP A 194 -2.34 15.92 -20.67
N THR A 195 -1.72 17.00 -20.21
CA THR A 195 -0.38 16.99 -19.62
C THR A 195 -0.33 16.67 -18.11
N HIS A 196 -1.47 16.55 -17.42
CA HIS A 196 -1.52 16.30 -15.97
C HIS A 196 -2.04 14.91 -15.55
N ARG A 197 -2.19 13.96 -16.49
CA ARG A 197 -2.68 12.59 -16.20
C ARG A 197 -1.86 11.84 -15.13
N THR A 198 -0.59 12.18 -14.96
CA THR A 198 0.30 11.49 -14.03
C THR A 198 0.04 11.83 -12.58
N GLY A 199 -0.58 13.00 -12.28
CA GLY A 199 -0.85 13.54 -10.94
C GLY A 199 -2.18 13.12 -10.32
N LYS A 200 -3.23 13.07 -11.14
CA LYS A 200 -4.60 13.21 -10.65
C LYS A 200 -5.18 11.90 -10.09
N GLY A 201 -4.82 10.73 -10.65
CA GLY A 201 -5.24 9.41 -10.12
C GLY A 201 -4.49 8.93 -8.87
N ARG A 202 -3.60 9.74 -8.30
CA ARG A 202 -2.64 9.30 -7.26
C ARG A 202 -3.27 9.05 -5.89
N LYS A 203 -4.36 9.75 -5.55
CA LYS A 203 -5.01 9.62 -4.24
C LYS A 203 -6.32 8.84 -4.30
N GLU A 204 -7.09 8.98 -5.38
CA GLU A 204 -8.37 8.28 -5.54
C GLU A 204 -8.22 6.76 -5.47
N GLN A 205 -7.34 6.16 -6.29
CA GLN A 205 -7.19 4.70 -6.30
C GLN A 205 -6.69 4.14 -4.96
N PRO A 206 -5.65 4.69 -4.32
CA PRO A 206 -5.26 4.29 -2.98
C PRO A 206 -6.37 4.45 -1.94
N PHE A 207 -7.14 5.54 -1.99
CA PHE A 207 -8.27 5.76 -1.09
C PHE A 207 -9.35 4.67 -1.28
N LEU A 208 -9.79 4.42 -2.52
CA LEU A 208 -10.80 3.40 -2.83
C LEU A 208 -10.34 1.99 -2.43
N ARG A 209 -9.07 1.66 -2.69
CA ARG A 209 -8.46 0.39 -2.25
C ARG A 209 -8.45 0.28 -0.73
N LYS A 210 -8.04 1.34 -0.02
CA LYS A 210 -8.05 1.38 1.45
C LYS A 210 -9.47 1.22 2.01
N GLN A 211 -10.48 1.83 1.40
CA GLN A 211 -11.87 1.65 1.82
C GLN A 211 -12.36 0.21 1.64
N LEU A 212 -12.02 -0.43 0.52
CA LEU A 212 -12.43 -1.81 0.23
C LEU A 212 -11.70 -2.86 1.07
N PHE A 213 -10.37 -2.77 1.14
CA PHE A 213 -9.52 -3.82 1.70
C PHE A 213 -9.04 -3.51 3.11
N LYS A 214 -9.06 -2.23 3.52
CA LYS A 214 -8.40 -1.73 4.72
C LYS A 214 -6.93 -2.14 4.70
N ASN A 215 -6.43 -2.81 5.73
CA ASN A 215 -5.08 -3.38 5.78
C ASN A 215 -5.11 -4.92 5.70
N LYS A 216 -6.17 -5.52 5.14
CA LYS A 216 -6.26 -6.98 5.01
C LYS A 216 -5.29 -7.46 3.94
N LYS A 217 -4.66 -8.61 4.17
CA LYS A 217 -3.79 -9.28 3.19
C LYS A 217 -4.57 -10.09 2.15
N VAL A 218 -5.78 -10.52 2.49
CA VAL A 218 -6.66 -11.34 1.64
C VAL A 218 -8.04 -10.68 1.52
N GLY A 219 -8.60 -10.71 0.32
CA GLY A 219 -9.96 -10.26 0.02
C GLY A 219 -10.67 -11.23 -0.94
N SER A 220 -11.99 -11.11 -1.03
CA SER A 220 -12.80 -11.88 -1.98
C SER A 220 -13.13 -11.04 -3.21
N CYS A 221 -13.05 -11.64 -4.39
CA CYS A 221 -13.56 -11.01 -5.60
C CYS A 221 -15.09 -10.95 -5.55
N GLY A 222 -15.70 -9.79 -5.77
CA GLY A 222 -17.14 -9.58 -5.76
C GLY A 222 -17.89 -10.22 -6.93
N ILE A 223 -17.19 -10.70 -7.95
CA ILE A 223 -17.78 -11.42 -9.10
C ILE A 223 -17.66 -12.93 -8.91
N CYS A 224 -16.43 -13.47 -8.87
CA CYS A 224 -16.27 -14.92 -8.76
C CYS A 224 -16.39 -15.44 -7.32
N GLY A 225 -16.30 -14.59 -6.29
CA GLY A 225 -16.39 -14.99 -4.88
C GLY A 225 -15.13 -15.65 -4.31
N ASN A 226 -14.13 -15.97 -5.14
CA ASN A 226 -12.89 -16.60 -4.68
C ASN A 226 -12.03 -15.60 -3.87
N GLN A 227 -11.26 -16.13 -2.91
CA GLN A 227 -10.30 -15.36 -2.12
C GLN A 227 -8.96 -15.23 -2.85
N TYR A 228 -8.38 -14.04 -2.77
CA TYR A 228 -7.08 -13.71 -3.34
C TYR A 228 -6.28 -12.81 -2.39
N PRO A 229 -4.94 -12.87 -2.44
CA PRO A 229 -4.10 -11.77 -2.00
C PRO A 229 -4.60 -10.42 -2.54
N VAL A 230 -4.60 -9.38 -1.72
CA VAL A 230 -5.16 -8.05 -2.06
C VAL A 230 -4.41 -7.36 -3.21
N ASP A 231 -3.14 -7.69 -3.42
CA ASP A 231 -2.36 -7.25 -4.57
C ASP A 231 -2.83 -7.87 -5.91
N LEU A 232 -3.62 -8.94 -5.87
CA LEU A 232 -4.28 -9.59 -7.02
C LEU A 232 -5.75 -9.17 -7.20
N LEU A 233 -6.21 -8.19 -6.42
CA LEU A 233 -7.53 -7.58 -6.53
C LEU A 233 -7.41 -6.12 -6.98
N VAL A 234 -8.38 -5.68 -7.77
CA VAL A 234 -8.55 -4.31 -8.26
C VAL A 234 -9.76 -3.68 -7.57
N ALA A 235 -9.66 -2.39 -7.22
CA ALA A 235 -10.81 -1.58 -6.83
C ALA A 235 -11.54 -1.10 -8.10
N ALA A 236 -12.31 -2.00 -8.71
CA ALA A 236 -12.96 -1.77 -9.98
C ALA A 236 -14.19 -0.88 -9.80
N HIS A 237 -14.38 0.09 -10.68
CA HIS A 237 -15.62 0.87 -10.70
C HIS A 237 -16.76 0.04 -11.31
N ILE A 238 -17.92 0.02 -10.66
CA ILE A 238 -19.12 -0.67 -11.19
C ILE A 238 -19.66 0.09 -12.41
N LYS A 239 -19.79 1.41 -12.31
CA LYS A 239 -20.08 2.31 -13.44
C LYS A 239 -18.76 2.91 -13.94
N LYS A 240 -18.53 2.93 -15.26
CA LYS A 240 -17.26 3.42 -15.83
C LYS A 240 -16.92 4.81 -15.30
N ARG A 241 -15.69 4.97 -14.78
CA ARG A 241 -15.24 6.20 -14.11
C ARG A 241 -15.36 7.46 -14.99
N SER A 242 -15.19 7.33 -16.31
CA SER A 242 -15.37 8.41 -17.28
C SER A 242 -16.82 8.83 -17.52
N ARG A 243 -17.78 8.01 -17.07
CA ARG A 243 -19.23 8.24 -17.17
C ARG A 243 -19.89 8.55 -15.83
N CYS A 244 -19.12 8.53 -14.73
CA CYS A 244 -19.62 8.92 -13.41
C CYS A 244 -19.73 10.45 -13.30
N SER A 245 -20.87 10.92 -12.79
CA SER A 245 -21.02 12.27 -12.27
C SER A 245 -20.15 12.46 -11.03
N ARG A 246 -20.04 13.71 -10.56
CA ARG A 246 -19.34 14.02 -9.31
C ARG A 246 -19.90 13.25 -8.12
N GLU A 247 -21.21 13.32 -7.94
CA GLU A 247 -21.90 12.67 -6.81
C GLU A 247 -21.63 11.16 -6.81
N GLU A 248 -21.61 10.54 -7.99
CA GLU A 248 -21.30 9.12 -8.14
C GLU A 248 -19.81 8.79 -7.85
N ARG A 249 -18.87 9.69 -8.17
CA ARG A 249 -17.45 9.54 -7.79
C ARG A 249 -17.26 9.68 -6.27
N LEU A 250 -18.04 10.54 -5.63
CA LEU A 250 -18.04 10.73 -4.19
C LEU A 250 -18.78 9.61 -3.44
N ASP A 251 -19.57 8.80 -4.14
CA ASP A 251 -20.21 7.59 -3.60
C ASP A 251 -19.22 6.41 -3.48
N TYR A 252 -18.03 6.68 -2.93
CA TYR A 252 -16.88 5.77 -2.85
C TYR A 252 -17.19 4.45 -2.10
N LYS A 253 -18.25 4.42 -1.29
CA LYS A 253 -18.71 3.22 -0.56
C LYS A 253 -19.47 2.24 -1.45
N ASN A 254 -20.05 2.72 -2.55
CA ASN A 254 -20.95 1.95 -3.40
C ASN A 254 -20.52 1.88 -4.86
N ILE A 255 -19.65 2.80 -5.32
CA ILE A 255 -19.23 2.88 -6.72
C ILE A 255 -18.15 1.86 -7.11
N VAL A 256 -17.46 1.26 -6.13
CA VAL A 256 -16.38 0.30 -6.36
C VAL A 256 -16.66 -1.09 -5.81
N ILE A 257 -16.05 -2.09 -6.42
CA ILE A 257 -16.14 -3.51 -6.07
C ILE A 257 -14.75 -4.17 -6.25
N PRO A 258 -14.33 -5.08 -5.36
CA PRO A 258 -13.11 -5.85 -5.55
C PRO A 258 -13.26 -6.84 -6.70
N MET A 259 -12.45 -6.73 -7.76
CA MET A 259 -12.42 -7.69 -8.86
C MET A 259 -11.04 -8.31 -9.01
N CYS A 260 -10.97 -9.62 -9.34
CA CYS A 260 -9.68 -10.28 -9.48
C CYS A 260 -9.00 -9.95 -10.82
N LYS A 261 -7.67 -9.84 -10.78
CA LYS A 261 -6.80 -9.70 -11.96
C LYS A 261 -6.79 -10.95 -12.85
N PHE A 262 -7.42 -12.05 -12.42
CA PHE A 262 -7.54 -13.31 -13.16
C PHE A 262 -8.67 -13.32 -14.20
N GLY A 263 -9.33 -12.17 -14.42
CA GLY A 263 -10.22 -11.96 -15.55
C GLY A 263 -11.57 -11.36 -15.21
N CYS A 264 -12.02 -11.38 -13.94
CA CYS A 264 -13.33 -10.80 -13.59
C CYS A 264 -13.40 -9.31 -13.89
N ASP A 265 -12.31 -8.58 -13.60
CA ASP A 265 -12.18 -7.14 -13.88
C ASP A 265 -12.35 -6.85 -15.39
N ASP A 266 -11.52 -7.47 -16.22
CA ASP A 266 -11.51 -7.26 -17.69
C ASP A 266 -12.82 -7.74 -18.37
N LEU A 267 -13.37 -8.87 -17.92
CA LEU A 267 -14.63 -9.41 -18.45
C LEU A 267 -15.81 -8.51 -18.10
N PHE A 268 -15.84 -7.96 -16.89
CA PHE A 268 -16.88 -7.03 -16.47
C PHE A 268 -16.72 -5.70 -17.21
N GLU A 269 -15.53 -5.10 -17.22
CA GLU A 269 -15.28 -3.82 -17.90
C GLU A 269 -15.64 -3.84 -19.39
N LYS A 270 -15.32 -4.94 -20.09
CA LYS A 270 -15.64 -5.14 -21.51
C LYS A 270 -17.08 -5.63 -21.76
N GLY A 271 -17.84 -5.88 -20.70
CA GLY A 271 -19.25 -6.27 -20.75
C GLY A 271 -19.48 -7.71 -21.23
N TYR A 272 -18.52 -8.61 -21.07
CA TYR A 272 -18.73 -10.06 -21.28
C TYR A 272 -19.56 -10.68 -20.17
N ILE A 273 -19.45 -10.14 -18.96
CA ILE A 273 -20.29 -10.53 -17.84
C ILE A 273 -21.02 -9.31 -17.31
N ILE A 274 -22.23 -9.52 -16.82
CA ILE A 274 -23.10 -8.52 -16.20
C ILE A 274 -23.64 -9.10 -14.89
N VAL A 275 -24.07 -8.25 -13.97
CA VAL A 275 -24.74 -8.69 -12.74
C VAL A 275 -26.19 -8.27 -12.80
N VAL A 276 -27.11 -9.23 -12.73
CA VAL A 276 -28.56 -9.01 -12.77
C VAL A 276 -29.18 -9.65 -11.54
N ASN A 277 -29.92 -8.86 -10.74
CA ASN A 277 -30.56 -9.32 -9.49
C ASN A 277 -29.58 -10.07 -8.56
N GLY A 278 -28.35 -9.54 -8.46
CA GLY A 278 -27.30 -10.12 -7.62
C GLY A 278 -26.65 -11.38 -8.16
N LYS A 279 -26.95 -11.82 -9.39
CA LYS A 279 -26.30 -12.98 -10.02
C LYS A 279 -25.45 -12.56 -11.21
N VAL A 280 -24.27 -13.17 -11.33
CA VAL A 280 -23.40 -13.00 -12.49
C VAL A 280 -23.99 -13.75 -13.68
N LEU A 281 -24.22 -13.06 -14.79
CA LEU A 281 -24.71 -13.63 -16.05
C LEU A 281 -23.74 -13.29 -17.18
N ARG A 282 -23.71 -14.14 -18.20
CA ARG A 282 -23.03 -13.79 -19.46
C ARG A 282 -23.85 -12.79 -20.27
N ASN A 283 -23.17 -11.87 -20.95
CA ASN A 283 -23.83 -10.97 -21.87
C ASN A 283 -24.08 -11.67 -23.22
N THR A 284 -25.35 -11.90 -23.57
CA THR A 284 -25.74 -12.57 -24.83
C THR A 284 -25.44 -11.74 -26.08
N LYS A 285 -25.16 -10.44 -25.93
CA LYS A 285 -24.76 -9.56 -27.04
C LYS A 285 -23.28 -9.71 -27.44
N LYS A 286 -22.47 -10.43 -26.66
CA LYS A 286 -21.05 -10.64 -26.91
C LYS A 286 -20.79 -12.01 -27.55
N SER A 287 -19.70 -12.11 -28.30
CA SER A 287 -19.21 -13.37 -28.86
C SER A 287 -18.16 -14.01 -27.94
N TYR A 288 -18.18 -15.33 -27.80
CA TYR A 288 -17.26 -16.06 -26.93
C TYR A 288 -16.48 -17.10 -27.74
N THR A 289 -15.17 -17.16 -27.54
CA THR A 289 -14.38 -18.31 -27.98
C THR A 289 -14.67 -19.50 -27.05
N PRO A 290 -14.44 -20.76 -27.49
CA PRO A 290 -14.67 -21.93 -26.64
C PRO A 290 -13.99 -21.84 -25.26
N HIS A 291 -12.72 -21.43 -25.24
CA HIS A 291 -11.96 -21.28 -23.98
C HIS A 291 -12.50 -20.16 -23.08
N LEU A 292 -12.95 -19.04 -23.66
CA LEU A 292 -13.54 -17.96 -22.88
C LEU A 292 -14.89 -18.37 -22.29
N LEU A 293 -15.70 -19.09 -23.07
CA LEU A 293 -17.00 -19.58 -22.63
C LEU A 293 -16.85 -20.54 -21.43
N GLU A 294 -15.88 -21.46 -21.48
CA GLU A 294 -15.55 -22.34 -20.34
C GLU A 294 -15.27 -21.55 -19.06
N LYS A 295 -14.49 -20.46 -19.15
CA LYS A 295 -14.20 -19.59 -18.00
C LYS A 295 -15.43 -18.86 -17.49
N VAL A 296 -16.27 -18.34 -18.37
CA VAL A 296 -17.48 -17.58 -17.99
C VAL A 296 -18.51 -18.50 -17.33
N ILE A 297 -18.68 -19.73 -17.83
CA ILE A 297 -19.61 -20.71 -17.24
C ILE A 297 -19.24 -21.03 -15.78
N GLN A 298 -17.96 -21.03 -15.41
CA GLN A 298 -17.52 -21.31 -14.03
C GLN A 298 -17.95 -20.25 -13.01
N ILE A 299 -18.26 -19.03 -13.48
CA ILE A 299 -18.68 -17.90 -12.66
C ILE A 299 -20.14 -17.52 -12.89
N GLU A 300 -20.76 -18.01 -13.97
CA GLU A 300 -22.17 -17.81 -14.26
C GLU A 300 -23.05 -18.35 -13.12
N SER A 301 -24.11 -17.61 -12.79
CA SER A 301 -25.02 -17.85 -11.66
C SER A 301 -24.42 -17.72 -10.25
N ARG A 302 -23.14 -17.37 -10.09
CA ARG A 302 -22.59 -17.02 -8.78
C ARG A 302 -23.24 -15.74 -8.25
N GLU A 303 -23.35 -15.67 -6.93
CA GLU A 303 -23.90 -14.49 -6.24
C GLU A 303 -22.84 -13.39 -6.11
N CYS A 304 -23.19 -12.19 -6.57
CA CYS A 304 -22.42 -10.97 -6.37
C CYS A 304 -22.79 -10.37 -5.01
N GLN A 305 -21.95 -10.60 -4.00
CA GLN A 305 -22.18 -10.11 -2.63
C GLN A 305 -22.23 -8.57 -2.52
N HIS A 306 -21.76 -7.86 -3.54
CA HIS A 306 -21.76 -6.40 -3.58
C HIS A 306 -23.04 -5.82 -4.21
N TRP A 307 -23.96 -6.66 -4.69
CA TRP A 307 -25.27 -6.22 -5.16
C TRP A 307 -26.21 -5.96 -3.98
N ASN A 308 -26.65 -4.71 -3.83
CA ASN A 308 -27.64 -4.29 -2.82
C ASN A 308 -28.39 -3.05 -3.34
N ASP A 309 -29.31 -2.50 -2.53
CA ASP A 309 -30.12 -1.34 -2.93
C ASP A 309 -29.29 -0.09 -3.28
N ASN A 310 -28.13 0.10 -2.65
CA ASN A 310 -27.26 1.26 -2.88
C ASN A 310 -26.41 1.12 -4.16
N THR A 311 -25.97 -0.10 -4.48
CA THR A 311 -25.12 -0.38 -5.65
C THR A 311 -25.90 -0.74 -6.91
N ARG A 312 -27.19 -1.10 -6.77
CA ARG A 312 -28.09 -1.51 -7.86
C ARG A 312 -28.02 -0.58 -9.07
N LYS A 313 -28.17 0.73 -8.84
CA LYS A 313 -28.16 1.76 -9.90
C LYS A 313 -26.92 1.69 -10.80
N TYR A 314 -25.75 1.34 -10.24
CA TYR A 314 -24.51 1.26 -11.00
C TYR A 314 -24.42 -0.02 -11.83
N PHE A 315 -24.88 -1.14 -11.29
CA PHE A 315 -24.94 -2.38 -12.05
C PHE A 315 -26.00 -2.33 -13.15
N GLU A 316 -27.16 -1.71 -12.89
CA GLU A 316 -28.20 -1.49 -13.91
C GLU A 316 -27.71 -0.61 -15.05
N TRP A 317 -26.91 0.41 -14.75
CA TRP A 317 -26.23 1.20 -15.78
C TRP A 317 -25.26 0.33 -16.60
N HIS A 318 -24.44 -0.48 -15.93
CA HIS A 318 -23.47 -1.36 -16.60
C HIS A 318 -24.13 -2.38 -17.54
N GLN A 319 -25.29 -2.94 -17.16
CA GLN A 319 -26.05 -3.85 -18.01
C GLN A 319 -26.49 -3.24 -19.36
N GLN A 320 -26.61 -1.91 -19.43
CA GLN A 320 -27.11 -1.20 -20.60
C GLN A 320 -26.00 -0.86 -21.62
N GLU A 321 -24.72 -0.94 -21.21
CA GLU A 321 -23.54 -0.69 -22.05
C GLU A 321 -23.16 -1.87 -22.97
#